data_AF-A0A7C5FES7-F1
#
_entry.id   AF-A0A7C5FES7-F1
#
_cell.length_a   1.000
_cell.length_b   1.000
_cell.length_c   1.000
_cell.angle_alpha   90.00
_cell.angle_beta   90.00
_cell.angle_gamma   90.00
#
_symmetry.space_group_name_H-M   'P 1'
#
loop_
_entity.id
_entity.type
_entity.pdbx_description
1 polymer ?
#
loop_
_entity_poly.entity_id
_entity_poly.type
_entity_poly.pdbx_seq_one_letter_code
_entity_poly.pdbx_strand_id
1 'polypeptide(L)' 'MKQSSFEEKLELGKKYIEQLMNPEITLEESIEAYKKGLEVIQEAQKMLEEAKLKVEEITKDVSGVST' A
#
# COMPACT_ATOMS: atom_id res chain seq x y z
N MET A 1 18.69 3.39 -1.66
CA MET A 1 17.63 2.38 -1.92
C MET A 1 16.50 3.09 -2.66
N LYS A 2 16.04 2.54 -3.78
CA LYS A 2 14.92 3.11 -4.56
C LYS A 2 13.65 2.88 -3.75
N GLN A 3 12.93 3.93 -3.36
CA GLN A 3 11.59 3.73 -2.80
C GLN A 3 10.71 3.12 -3.89
N SER A 4 10.08 1.98 -3.59
CA SER A 4 9.11 1.36 -4.49
C SER A 4 7.89 2.27 -4.65
N SER A 5 7.39 2.37 -5.87
CA SER A 5 6.14 3.09 -6.19
C SER A 5 4.92 2.46 -5.52
N PHE A 6 3.81 3.19 -5.47
CA PHE A 6 2.54 2.69 -4.96
C PHE A 6 2.10 1.42 -5.72
N GLU A 7 2.19 1.45 -7.04
CA GLU A 7 1.82 0.34 -7.93
C GLU A 7 2.70 -0.89 -7.69
N GLU A 8 4.02 -0.70 -7.52
CA GLU A 8 4.95 -1.79 -7.21
C GLU A 8 4.64 -2.43 -5.85
N LYS A 9 4.30 -1.63 -4.83
CA LYS A 9 3.89 -2.15 -3.51
C LYS A 9 2.57 -2.89 -3.61
N LEU A 10 1.58 -2.32 -4.29
CA LEU A 10 0.29 -2.97 -4.45
C LEU A 10 0.42 -4.34 -5.13
N GLU A 11 1.20 -4.42 -6.21
CA GLU A 11 1.45 -5.69 -6.89
C GLU A 11 2.27 -6.67 -6.05
N LEU A 12 3.25 -6.21 -5.29
CA LEU A 12 4.00 -7.06 -4.38
C LEU A 12 3.10 -7.63 -3.26
N GLY A 13 2.24 -6.80 -2.67
CA GLY A 13 1.26 -7.22 -1.66
C GLY A 13 0.29 -8.28 -2.22
N LYS A 14 -0.26 -8.06 -3.42
CA LYS A 14 -1.11 -9.05 -4.09
C LYS A 14 -0.39 -10.38 -4.29
N LYS A 15 0.86 -10.37 -4.79
CA LYS A 15 1.64 -11.59 -4.98
C LYS A 15 1.81 -12.39 -3.70
N TYR A 16 2.07 -11.75 -2.56
CA TYR A 16 2.13 -12.45 -1.28
C TYR A 16 0.80 -13.10 -0.89
N ILE A 17 -0.33 -12.43 -1.15
CA ILE A 17 -1.65 -13.00 -0.86
C ILE A 17 -2.00 -14.13 -1.84
N GLU A 18 -1.62 -14.02 -3.12
CA GLU A 18 -1.80 -15.08 -4.12
C GLU A 18 -1.03 -16.36 -3.76
N GLN A 19 0.11 -16.25 -3.07
CA GLN A 19 0.83 -17.43 -2.56
C GLN A 19 -0.03 -18.29 -1.63
N LEU A 20 -0.97 -17.69 -0.90
CA LEU A 20 -1.91 -18.41 -0.03
C LEU A 20 -2.86 -19.32 -0.81
N MET A 21 -2.98 -19.15 -2.12
CA MET A 21 -3.79 -20.01 -2.99
C MET A 21 -3.03 -21.27 -3.42
N ASN A 22 -1.72 -21.37 -3.15
CA ASN A 22 -0.95 -22.56 -3.48
C ASN A 22 -1.40 -23.73 -2.57
N PRO A 23 -1.94 -24.83 -3.12
CA PRO A 23 -2.35 -25.99 -2.33
C PRO A 23 -1.21 -26.71 -1.61
N GLU A 24 0.04 -26.47 -2.02
CA GLU A 24 1.24 -27.05 -1.41
C GLU A 24 1.90 -26.14 -0.35
N ILE A 25 1.31 -24.98 -0.05
CA ILE A 25 1.85 -24.05 0.95
C ILE A 25 1.85 -24.68 2.34
N THR A 26 2.96 -24.55 3.06
CA THR A 26 3.01 -24.95 4.47
C THR A 26 2.34 -23.92 5.36
N LEU A 27 1.95 -24.33 6.57
CA LEU A 27 1.37 -23.41 7.55
C LEU A 27 2.30 -22.23 7.86
N GLU A 28 3.60 -22.49 8.03
CA GLU A 28 4.60 -21.45 8.31
C GLU A 28 4.70 -20.44 7.17
N GLU A 29 4.82 -20.92 5.93
CA GLU A 29 4.86 -20.07 4.74
C GLU A 29 3.58 -19.25 4.57
N SER A 30 2.41 -19.83 4.89
CA SER A 30 1.13 -19.10 4.80
C SER A 30 1.06 -17.93 5.80
N ILE A 31 1.59 -18.09 7.01
CA ILE A 31 1.64 -17.03 8.01
C ILE A 31 2.61 -15.94 7.57
N GLU A 32 3.77 -16.32 7.04
CA GLU A 32 4.77 -15.37 6.56
C GLU A 32 4.27 -14.57 5.35
N ALA A 33 3.67 -15.24 4.36
CA ALA A 33 3.09 -14.63 3.18
C ALA A 33 1.96 -13.66 3.56
N TYR A 34 1.06 -14.06 4.48
CA TYR A 34 0.02 -13.16 4.98
C TYR A 34 0.60 -11.92 5.65
N LYS A 35 1.59 -12.09 6.54
CA LYS A 35 2.22 -10.97 7.25
C LYS A 35 2.89 -9.99 6.27
N LYS A 36 3.68 -10.50 5.33
CA LYS A 36 4.36 -9.66 4.32
C LYS A 36 3.37 -8.97 3.39
N GLY A 37 2.34 -9.69 2.93
CA GLY A 37 1.27 -9.11 2.12
C GLY A 37 0.58 -7.96 2.82
N LEU A 38 0.22 -8.15 4.10
CA LEU A 38 -0.42 -7.12 4.92
C LEU A 38 0.47 -5.88 5.11
N GLU A 39 1.75 -6.09 5.44
CA GLU A 39 2.72 -5.01 5.67
C GLU A 39 2.88 -4.14 4.42
N VAL A 40 3.05 -4.75 3.25
CA VAL A 40 3.20 -4.01 1.99
C VAL A 40 1.91 -3.27 1.61
N ILE A 41 0.73 -3.85 1.87
CA ILE A 41 -0.55 -3.20 1.63
C ILE A 41 -0.71 -1.99 2.56
N GLN A 42 -0.31 -2.09 3.83
CA GLN A 42 -0.34 -0.98 4.78
C GLN A 42 0.56 0.17 4.34
N GLU A 43 1.76 -0.13 3.82
CA GLU A 43 2.62 0.91 3.25
C GLU A 43 1.96 1.62 2.05
N ALA A 44 1.33 0.86 1.16
CA ALA A 44 0.60 1.43 0.02
C ALA A 44 -0.59 2.30 0.47
N GLN A 45 -1.32 1.88 1.52
CA GLN A 45 -2.39 2.68 2.13
C GLN A 45 -1.86 3.99 2.69
N LYS A 46 -0.72 3.97 3.40
CA LYS A 46 -0.09 5.18 3.93
C LYS A 46 0.28 6.16 2.83
N MET A 47 0.80 5.67 1.70
CA MET A 47 1.09 6.52 0.53
C MET A 47 -0.16 7.21 -0.02
N LEU A 48 -1.30 6.51 -0.03
CA LEU A 48 -2.59 7.10 -0.45
C LEU A 48 -3.09 8.15 0.54
N GLU A 49 -2.94 7.91 1.84
CA GLU A 49 -3.31 8.89 2.88
C GLU A 49 -2.46 10.15 2.77
N GLU A 50 -1.15 10.01 2.61
CA GLU A 50 -0.24 11.14 2.39
C GLU A 50 -0.58 11.91 1.10
N ALA A 51 -0.95 11.21 0.03
CA ALA A 51 -1.38 11.86 -1.21
C ALA A 51 -2.69 12.63 -1.03
N LYS A 52 -3.67 12.07 -0.31
CA LYS A 52 -4.93 12.76 0.02
C LYS A 52 -4.70 14.02 0.83
N LEU A 53 -3.86 13.96 1.86
CA LEU A 53 -3.52 15.11 2.69
C LEU A 53 -2.89 16.24 1.86
N LYS A 54 -1.95 15.92 0.96
CA LYS A 54 -1.34 16.90 0.05
C LYS A 54 -2.37 17.54 -0.88
N VAL A 55 -3.32 16.76 -1.40
CA VAL A 55 -4.41 17.29 -2.24
C VAL A 55 -5.32 18.22 -1.44
N GLU A 56 -5.65 17.86 -0.20
CA GLU A 56 -6.43 18.73 0.70
C GLU A 56 -5.71 20.04 1.02
N GLU A 57 -4.40 19.99 1.29
CA GLU A 57 -3.56 21.19 1.50
C GLU A 57 -3.58 22.09 0.27
N ILE A 58 -3.29 21.55 -0.91
CA ILE A 58 -3.35 22.29 -2.18
C ILE A 58 -4.73 22.89 -2.40
N THR A 59 -5.80 22.14 -2.11
CA THR A 59 -7.18 22.63 -2.29
C THR A 59 -7.48 23.80 -1.34
N LYS A 60 -7.03 23.72 -0.08
CA LYS A 60 -7.15 24.81 0.91
C LYS A 60 -6.38 26.05 0.46
N ASP A 61 -5.13 25.88 0.03
CA ASP A 61 -4.28 26.97 -0.48
C ASP A 61 -4.88 27.64 -1.72
N VAL A 62 -5.40 26.85 -2.67
CA VAL A 62 -6.06 27.37 -3.89
C VAL A 62 -7.39 28.06 -3.55
N SER A 63 -8.10 27.62 -2.51
CA SER A 63 -9.32 28.29 -2.01
C SER A 63 -9.05 29.57 -1.21
N GLY A 64 -7.79 29.97 -1.05
CA GLY A 64 -7.35 31.17 -0.33
C GLY A 64 -7.55 32.52 -1.03
N VAL A 65 -8.51 32.68 -1.96
CA VAL A 65 -9.01 34.01 -2.36
C VAL A 65 -10.53 33.99 -2.53
N SER A 66 -11.16 34.85 -1.73
CA SER A 66 -12.55 35.36 -1.76
C SER A 66 -13.62 34.55 -1.02
N THR A 67 -13.62 34.66 0.31
CA THR A 67 -14.57 35.53 1.05
C THR A 67 -13.93 36.01 2.35
#